data_AF-A0A969SVN5-F1
#
_entry.id   AF-A0A969SVN5-F1
#
_cell.length_a   1.000
_cell.length_b   1.000
_cell.length_c   1.000
_cell.angle_alpha   90.00
_cell.angle_beta   90.00
_cell.angle_gamma   90.00
#
_symmetry.space_group_name_H-M   'P 1'
#
loop_
_entity.id
_entity.type
_entity.pdbx_description
1 polymer ?
#
loop_
_entity_poly.entity_id
_entity_poly.type
_entity_poly.pdbx_seq_one_letter_code
_entity_poly.pdbx_strand_id
1 'polypeptide(L)'
;MIYELKMPLPPTLNEIINTARCGWKPSNNLKKQWTNKIAKFVKECEFMFNDKIWIEFNWYLRNFGRDFDNVSASSKFIMDGIVNAKAIRNDNLMVIQSPVIHYYHRCTGADIVILRISQSPDFLLDNFLLSNDFSASIVKLAISGE
;
A
#
# COMPACT_ATOMS: atom_id res chain seq x y z
N MET A 1 0.77 -15.55 7.35
CA MET A 1 0.42 -14.40 8.22
C MET A 1 0.33 -13.18 7.35
N ILE A 2 -0.77 -12.43 7.47
CA ILE A 2 -0.99 -11.17 6.74
C ILE A 2 -0.64 -10.03 7.70
N TYR A 3 0.22 -9.12 7.27
CA TYR A 3 0.49 -7.89 8.01
C TYR A 3 -0.29 -6.75 7.39
N GLU A 4 -0.92 -5.92 8.22
CA GLU A 4 -1.67 -4.75 7.80
C GLU A 4 -0.99 -3.48 8.31
N LEU A 5 -0.44 -2.71 7.38
CA LEU A 5 0.36 -1.52 7.66
C LEU A 5 -0.45 -0.28 7.33
N LYS A 6 -0.97 0.37 8.39
CA LYS A 6 -1.72 1.62 8.28
C LYS A 6 -0.79 2.83 8.37
N MET A 7 -0.71 3.61 7.30
CA MET A 7 0.22 4.73 7.15
C MET A 7 -0.51 5.99 6.66
N PRO A 8 0.02 7.20 6.95
CA PRO A 8 -0.45 8.41 6.29
C PRO A 8 -0.18 8.33 4.78
N LEU A 9 -1.04 8.93 3.97
CA LEU A 9 -0.86 8.98 2.52
C LEU A 9 0.48 9.68 2.15
N PRO A 10 1.42 8.99 1.46
CA PRO A 10 2.61 9.62 0.91
C PRO A 10 2.28 10.58 -0.25
N PRO A 11 3.25 11.36 -0.76
CA PRO A 11 3.01 12.30 -1.84
C PRO A 11 2.44 11.61 -3.07
N THR A 12 1.44 12.23 -3.69
CA THR A 12 0.83 11.74 -4.94
C THR A 12 1.64 12.21 -6.15
N LEU A 13 1.38 11.64 -7.34
CA LEU A 13 2.14 11.97 -8.56
C LEU A 13 2.24 13.48 -8.82
N ASN A 14 1.13 14.20 -8.69
CA ASN A 14 1.11 15.65 -8.92
C ASN A 14 2.01 16.40 -7.91
N GLU A 15 2.05 15.99 -6.66
CA GLU A 15 2.94 16.57 -5.63
C GLU A 15 4.41 16.25 -5.92
N ILE A 16 4.70 15.04 -6.38
CA ILE A 16 6.03 14.60 -6.81
C ILE A 16 6.51 15.47 -7.99
N ILE A 17 5.69 15.61 -9.03
CA ILE A 17 6.02 16.39 -10.24
C ILE A 17 6.24 17.86 -9.88
N ASN A 18 5.34 18.44 -9.07
CA ASN A 18 5.47 19.83 -8.65
C ASN A 18 6.75 20.06 -7.84
N THR A 19 7.10 19.14 -6.94
CA THR A 19 8.37 19.21 -6.19
C THR A 19 9.58 19.07 -7.10
N ALA A 20 9.52 18.18 -8.10
CA ALA A 20 10.59 17.99 -9.07
C ALA A 20 10.83 19.23 -9.93
N ARG A 21 9.78 19.99 -10.25
CA ARG A 21 9.89 21.29 -10.95
C ARG A 21 10.62 22.36 -10.13
N CYS A 22 10.68 22.24 -8.80
CA CYS A 22 11.50 23.10 -7.95
C CYS A 22 13.00 22.74 -7.96
N GLY A 23 13.38 21.64 -8.63
CA GLY A 23 14.76 21.20 -8.80
C GLY A 23 15.08 19.87 -8.13
N TRP A 24 16.29 19.37 -8.40
CA TRP A 24 16.72 18.03 -7.95
C TRP A 24 16.86 17.91 -6.43
N LYS A 25 17.30 18.98 -5.74
CA LYS A 25 17.48 18.99 -4.27
C LYS A 25 16.14 18.81 -3.53
N PRO A 26 15.08 19.61 -3.81
CA PRO A 26 13.75 19.38 -3.22
C PRO A 26 13.21 17.96 -3.48
N SER A 27 13.31 17.47 -4.71
CA SER A 27 12.84 16.12 -5.07
C SER A 27 13.55 15.02 -4.26
N ASN A 28 14.88 15.10 -4.18
CA ASN A 28 15.68 14.16 -3.39
C ASN A 28 15.35 14.23 -1.89
N ASN A 29 15.14 15.44 -1.36
CA ASN A 29 14.77 15.63 0.04
C ASN A 29 13.39 15.04 0.34
N LEU A 30 12.39 15.28 -0.52
CA LEU A 30 11.04 14.71 -0.38
C LEU A 30 11.11 13.18 -0.36
N LYS A 31 11.85 12.59 -1.31
CA LYS A 31 12.07 11.15 -1.37
C LYS A 31 12.73 10.61 -0.10
N LYS A 32 13.86 11.18 0.30
CA LYS A 32 14.59 10.76 1.49
C LYS A 32 13.72 10.86 2.76
N GLN A 33 12.96 11.94 2.91
CA GLN A 33 12.10 12.16 4.07
C GLN A 33 11.04 11.07 4.19
N TRP A 34 10.30 10.80 3.11
CA TRP A 34 9.21 9.82 3.13
C TRP A 34 9.72 8.38 3.24
N THR A 35 10.77 8.03 2.48
CA THR A 35 11.41 6.71 2.58
C THR A 35 11.91 6.44 3.99
N ASN A 36 12.53 7.41 4.66
CA ASN A 36 13.01 7.24 6.04
C ASN A 36 11.87 7.14 7.05
N LYS A 37 10.81 7.94 6.89
CA LYS A 37 9.62 7.91 7.75
C LYS A 37 8.95 6.54 7.71
N ILE A 38 8.74 5.99 6.51
CA ILE A 38 8.13 4.69 6.31
C ILE A 38 9.07 3.59 6.81
N ALA A 39 10.37 3.67 6.51
CA ALA A 39 11.33 2.69 6.98
C ALA A 39 11.41 2.59 8.51
N LYS A 40 11.31 3.73 9.21
CA LYS A 40 11.24 3.74 10.68
C LYS A 40 10.00 3.01 11.18
N PHE A 41 8.83 3.34 10.65
CA PHE A 41 7.57 2.68 11.00
C PHE A 41 7.62 1.17 10.73
N VAL A 42 8.09 0.74 9.56
CA VAL A 42 8.16 -0.69 9.20
C VAL A 42 9.12 -1.46 10.12
N LYS A 43 10.23 -0.85 10.55
CA LYS A 43 11.13 -1.49 11.53
C LYS A 43 10.45 -1.73 12.89
N GLU A 44 9.58 -0.82 13.31
CA GLU A 44 8.80 -0.97 14.56
C GLU A 44 7.74 -2.09 14.46
N CYS A 45 7.38 -2.53 13.24
CA CYS A 45 6.48 -3.66 13.03
C CYS A 45 7.17 -5.04 13.11
N GLU A 46 8.51 -5.08 13.18
CA GLU A 46 9.31 -6.29 13.45
C GLU A 46 9.03 -7.51 12.54
N PHE A 47 8.72 -7.29 11.27
CA PHE A 47 8.54 -8.39 10.30
C PHE A 47 9.62 -8.39 9.21
N MET A 48 9.91 -9.58 8.68
CA MET A 48 10.84 -9.78 7.58
C MET A 48 10.40 -10.96 6.71
N PHE A 49 10.47 -10.78 5.40
CA PHE A 49 10.21 -11.81 4.41
C PHE A 49 11.48 -12.09 3.59
N ASN A 50 11.83 -13.36 3.47
CA ASN A 50 13.02 -13.81 2.76
C ASN A 50 12.73 -14.32 1.33
N ASP A 51 11.46 -14.42 0.97
CA ASP A 51 11.00 -14.97 -0.31
C ASP A 51 9.98 -14.01 -0.97
N LYS A 52 9.27 -14.51 -1.98
CA LYS A 52 8.17 -13.85 -2.67
C LYS A 52 7.07 -13.41 -1.71
N ILE A 53 6.47 -12.29 -2.05
CA ILE A 53 5.35 -11.70 -1.35
C ILE A 53 4.27 -11.26 -2.33
N TRP A 54 3.07 -11.13 -1.79
CA TRP A 54 1.92 -10.51 -2.43
C TRP A 54 1.50 -9.30 -1.61
N ILE A 55 0.99 -8.28 -2.30
CA ILE A 55 0.59 -7.01 -1.71
C ILE A 55 -0.72 -6.50 -2.29
N GLU A 56 -1.49 -5.79 -1.47
CA GLU A 56 -2.57 -4.92 -1.94
C GLU A 56 -2.53 -3.59 -1.19
N PHE A 57 -2.91 -2.52 -1.88
CA PHE A 57 -3.07 -1.20 -1.29
C PHE A 57 -4.55 -0.84 -1.17
N ASN A 58 -4.95 -0.43 0.03
CA ASN A 58 -6.26 0.14 0.31
C ASN A 58 -6.08 1.64 0.58
N TRP A 59 -6.45 2.48 -0.39
CA TRP A 59 -6.33 3.93 -0.33
C TRP A 59 -7.62 4.52 0.22
N TYR A 60 -7.57 5.17 1.38
CA TYR A 60 -8.71 5.87 1.96
C TYR A 60 -8.53 7.37 1.74
N LEU A 61 -9.46 7.95 0.98
CA LEU A 61 -9.32 9.30 0.44
C LEU A 61 -10.56 10.13 0.78
N ARG A 62 -10.35 11.35 1.27
CA ARG A 62 -11.44 12.34 1.41
C ARG A 62 -11.90 12.86 0.06
N ASN A 63 -10.93 13.24 -0.77
CA ASN A 63 -11.19 13.75 -2.11
C ASN A 63 -10.99 12.66 -3.17
N PHE A 64 -12.09 12.32 -3.85
CA PHE A 64 -12.15 11.36 -4.96
C PHE A 64 -12.07 12.01 -6.34
N GLY A 65 -11.91 13.34 -6.42
CA GLY A 65 -11.56 14.03 -7.66
C GLY A 65 -10.09 13.86 -8.07
N ARG A 66 -9.35 12.93 -7.44
CA ARG A 66 -7.98 12.57 -7.81
C ARG A 66 -8.02 11.31 -8.65
N ASP A 67 -7.19 11.29 -9.68
CA ASP A 67 -7.02 10.13 -10.54
C ASP A 67 -6.35 8.96 -9.79
N PHE A 68 -6.69 7.73 -10.18
CA PHE A 68 -6.17 6.52 -9.54
C PHE A 68 -4.64 6.39 -9.72
N ASP A 69 -4.11 6.81 -10.88
CA ASP A 69 -2.69 6.80 -11.19
C ASP A 69 -1.93 7.85 -10.35
N ASN A 70 -2.54 9.02 -10.14
CA ASN A 70 -2.00 10.04 -9.25
C ASN A 70 -1.83 9.51 -7.82
N VAL A 71 -2.84 8.82 -7.28
CA VAL A 71 -2.80 8.26 -5.93
C VAL A 71 -1.85 7.05 -5.86
N SER A 72 -1.95 6.11 -6.81
CA SER A 72 -1.15 4.88 -6.78
C SER A 72 0.35 5.13 -6.93
N ALA A 73 0.78 6.25 -7.52
CA ALA A 73 2.18 6.67 -7.55
C ALA A 73 2.82 6.78 -6.14
N SER A 74 2.01 7.05 -5.11
CA SER A 74 2.47 7.09 -3.72
C SER A 74 3.04 5.76 -3.23
N SER A 75 2.66 4.64 -3.86
CA SER A 75 3.20 3.31 -3.58
C SER A 75 4.74 3.26 -3.65
N LYS A 76 5.36 4.11 -4.47
CA LYS A 76 6.83 4.12 -4.63
C LYS A 76 7.55 4.44 -3.32
N PHE A 77 7.05 5.40 -2.54
CA PHE A 77 7.64 5.72 -1.24
C PHE A 77 7.48 4.58 -0.24
N ILE A 78 6.34 3.87 -0.30
CA ILE A 78 6.03 2.75 0.58
C ILE A 78 6.98 1.59 0.29
N MET A 79 7.13 1.22 -0.98
CA MET A 79 8.04 0.15 -1.39
C MET A 79 9.50 0.49 -1.07
N ASP A 80 9.95 1.71 -1.39
CA ASP A 80 11.30 2.17 -1.03
C ASP A 80 11.53 2.12 0.49
N GLY A 81 10.51 2.48 1.29
CA GLY A 81 10.54 2.43 2.75
C GLY A 81 10.64 1.01 3.31
N ILE A 82 9.86 0.07 2.78
CA ILE A 82 9.88 -1.35 3.19
C ILE A 82 11.22 -2.00 2.88
N VAL A 83 11.78 -1.74 1.70
CA VAL A 83 13.12 -2.21 1.32
C VAL A 83 14.19 -1.57 2.24
N ASN A 84 14.12 -0.27 2.49
CA ASN A 84 15.05 0.43 3.40
C ASN A 84 14.94 -0.05 4.86
N ALA A 85 13.76 -0.53 5.27
CA ALA A 85 13.57 -1.20 6.56
C ALA A 85 14.18 -2.60 6.62
N LYS A 86 14.56 -3.19 5.48
CA LYS A 86 14.97 -4.58 5.31
C LYS A 86 13.86 -5.59 5.62
N ALA A 87 12.59 -5.17 5.55
CA ALA A 87 11.46 -6.07 5.69
C ALA A 87 11.29 -6.99 4.47
N ILE A 88 11.76 -6.55 3.30
CA ILE A 88 11.93 -7.37 2.09
C ILE A 88 13.28 -7.06 1.44
N ARG A 89 13.81 -7.99 0.64
CA ARG A 89 15.12 -7.84 0.00
C ARG A 89 15.15 -6.81 -1.14
N ASN A 90 14.06 -6.63 -1.89
CA ASN A 90 13.95 -5.74 -3.06
C ASN A 90 12.46 -5.54 -3.42
N ASP A 91 12.12 -4.51 -4.21
CA ASP A 91 10.77 -4.25 -4.73
C ASP A 91 10.56 -4.75 -6.18
N ASN A 92 11.53 -5.47 -6.75
CA ASN A 92 11.44 -6.00 -8.11
C ASN A 92 10.47 -7.19 -8.26
N LEU A 93 10.23 -7.58 -9.53
CA LEU A 93 9.30 -8.65 -9.92
C LEU A 93 9.71 -10.07 -9.47
N MET A 94 10.92 -10.24 -8.92
CA MET A 94 11.35 -11.51 -8.30
C MET A 94 10.96 -11.61 -6.83
N VAL A 95 10.51 -10.50 -6.21
CA VAL A 95 10.08 -10.44 -4.81
C VAL A 95 8.59 -10.15 -4.74
N ILE A 96 8.13 -9.08 -5.40
CA ILE A 96 6.72 -8.70 -5.40
C ILE A 96 6.03 -9.39 -6.57
N GLN A 97 5.10 -10.29 -6.27
CA GLN A 97 4.37 -11.06 -7.26
C GLN A 97 3.08 -10.35 -7.70
N SER A 98 2.65 -10.65 -8.92
CA SER A 98 1.38 -10.16 -9.46
C SER A 98 0.19 -10.96 -8.92
N PRO A 99 -1.01 -10.34 -8.89
CA PRO A 99 -1.29 -8.93 -9.17
C PRO A 99 -0.88 -8.00 -8.02
N VAL A 100 -0.59 -6.74 -8.33
CA VAL A 100 -0.48 -5.65 -7.34
C VAL A 100 -1.78 -4.86 -7.38
N ILE A 101 -2.63 -5.05 -6.38
CA ILE A 101 -4.01 -4.55 -6.41
C ILE A 101 -4.11 -3.23 -5.65
N HIS A 102 -4.92 -2.31 -6.20
CA HIS A 102 -5.24 -1.03 -5.58
C HIS A 102 -6.75 -0.90 -5.42
N TYR A 103 -7.21 -0.81 -4.18
CA TYR A 103 -8.59 -0.51 -3.81
C TYR A 103 -8.71 0.94 -3.32
N TYR A 104 -9.78 1.64 -3.71
CA TYR A 104 -10.00 3.04 -3.40
C TYR A 104 -11.29 3.23 -2.62
N HIS A 105 -11.19 3.80 -1.43
CA HIS A 105 -12.27 3.92 -0.44
C HIS A 105 -12.49 5.37 -0.04
N ARG A 106 -13.75 5.82 0.02
CA ARG A 106 -14.08 7.15 0.56
C ARG A 106 -13.94 7.13 2.06
N CYS A 107 -13.35 8.18 2.63
CA CYS A 107 -13.31 8.37 4.07
C CYS A 107 -13.66 9.81 4.46
N THR A 108 -14.13 10.00 5.69
CA THR A 108 -14.39 11.32 6.28
C THR A 108 -13.19 11.84 7.08
N GLY A 109 -12.30 10.94 7.52
CA GLY A 109 -11.09 11.24 8.28
C GLY A 109 -9.90 11.61 7.41
N ALA A 110 -8.68 11.60 7.97
CA ALA A 110 -7.47 11.90 7.20
C ALA A 110 -7.22 10.87 6.08
N ASP A 111 -6.56 11.32 5.02
CA ASP A 111 -6.15 10.45 3.92
C ASP A 111 -5.06 9.48 4.42
N ILE A 112 -5.31 8.18 4.22
CA ILE A 112 -4.42 7.11 4.69
C ILE A 112 -4.31 6.02 3.62
N VAL A 113 -3.32 5.15 3.80
CA VAL A 113 -3.16 3.90 3.06
C VAL A 113 -3.04 2.76 4.05
N ILE A 114 -3.69 1.64 3.75
CA ILE A 114 -3.45 0.37 4.40
C ILE A 114 -2.82 -0.56 3.37
N LEU A 115 -1.58 -0.96 3.60
CA LEU A 115 -0.91 -2.00 2.82
C LEU A 115 -1.12 -3.34 3.52
N ARG A 116 -1.70 -4.32 2.83
CA ARG A 116 -1.68 -5.72 3.29
C ARG A 116 -0.57 -6.45 2.54
N ILE A 117 0.21 -7.23 3.27
CA ILE A 117 1.40 -7.93 2.77
C ILE A 117 1.50 -9.32 3.38
N SER A 118 1.78 -10.33 2.56
CA SER A 118 1.89 -11.74 3.00
C SER A 118 2.75 -12.55 2.02
N GLN A 119 3.23 -13.72 2.46
CA GLN A 119 3.83 -14.74 1.61
C GLN A 119 2.80 -15.67 0.94
N SER A 120 1.51 -15.39 1.11
CA SER A 120 0.41 -16.08 0.44
C SER A 120 -0.50 -15.08 -0.27
N PRO A 121 -1.01 -15.36 -1.49
CA PRO A 121 -1.92 -14.49 -2.23
C PRO A 121 -3.38 -14.52 -1.73
N ASP A 122 -3.73 -15.34 -0.74
CA ASP A 122 -5.12 -15.65 -0.37
C ASP A 122 -5.99 -14.41 -0.06
N PHE A 123 -5.37 -13.32 0.38
CA PHE A 123 -6.06 -12.10 0.80
C PHE A 123 -6.41 -11.13 -0.32
N LEU A 124 -5.80 -11.30 -1.51
CA LEU A 124 -5.82 -10.31 -2.60
C LEU A 124 -7.22 -9.99 -3.14
N LEU A 125 -8.17 -10.91 -2.97
CA LEU A 125 -9.52 -10.77 -3.54
C LEU A 125 -10.59 -10.55 -2.48
N ASP A 126 -10.22 -10.43 -1.20
CA ASP A 126 -11.18 -10.25 -0.10
C ASP A 126 -12.09 -9.06 -0.35
N ASN A 127 -11.52 -7.90 -0.67
CA ASN A 127 -12.26 -6.68 -0.96
C ASN A 127 -13.16 -6.81 -2.20
N PHE A 128 -12.69 -7.52 -3.24
CA PHE A 128 -13.49 -7.75 -4.44
C PHE A 128 -14.69 -8.65 -4.14
N LEU A 129 -14.48 -9.74 -3.40
CA LEU A 129 -15.54 -10.65 -2.97
C LEU A 129 -16.55 -9.96 -2.06
N LEU A 130 -16.09 -9.11 -1.15
CA LEU A 130 -16.98 -8.34 -0.25
C LEU A 130 -17.78 -7.26 -0.98
N SER A 131 -17.26 -6.72 -2.09
CA SER A 131 -17.97 -5.73 -2.91
C SER A 131 -19.12 -6.31 -3.74
N ASN A 132 -19.16 -7.63 -3.90
CA ASN A 132 -20.22 -8.33 -4.62
C ASN A 132 -21.22 -8.94 -3.62
N ASP A 133 -22.46 -8.46 -3.59
CA ASP A 133 -23.49 -8.90 -2.64
C ASP A 133 -23.71 -10.43 -2.66
N PHE A 134 -23.57 -11.07 -3.83
CA PHE A 134 -23.68 -12.52 -3.96
C PHE A 134 -22.51 -13.25 -3.29
N SER A 135 -21.28 -12.78 -3.50
CA SER A 135 -20.09 -13.37 -2.87
C SER A 135 -20.05 -13.06 -1.37
N ALA A 136 -20.45 -11.86 -0.94
CA ALA A 136 -20.48 -11.45 0.46
C ALA A 136 -21.46 -12.29 1.31
N SER A 137 -22.60 -12.69 0.75
CA SER A 137 -23.56 -13.58 1.44
C SER A 137 -23.03 -15.01 1.59
N ILE A 138 -22.35 -15.57 0.58
CA ILE A 138 -21.69 -16.89 0.67
C ILE A 138 -20.55 -16.89 1.68
N VAL A 139 -19.70 -15.85 1.69
CA VAL A 139 -18.61 -15.73 2.67
C VAL A 139 -19.17 -15.64 4.10
N LYS A 140 -20.24 -14.86 4.32
CA LYS A 140 -20.93 -14.82 5.61
C LYS A 140 -21.47 -16.18 6.05
N LEU A 141 -22.12 -16.92 5.15
CA LEU A 141 -22.62 -18.27 5.40
C LEU A 141 -21.52 -19.28 5.73
N ALA A 142 -20.36 -19.18 5.07
CA ALA A 142 -19.22 -20.05 5.32
C ALA A 142 -18.52 -19.76 6.65
N ILE A 143 -18.55 -18.50 7.12
CA ILE A 143 -17.98 -18.08 8.41
C ILE A 143 -18.97 -18.32 9.56
N SER A 144 -20.28 -18.23 9.30
CA SER A 144 -21.34 -18.45 10.30
C SER A 144 -21.71 -19.92 10.49
N GLY A 145 -20.91 -20.86 10.01
CA GLY A 145 -21.12 -22.30 10.19
C GLY A 145 -20.78 -22.77 11.61
N GLU A 146 -21.56 -22.30 12.59
CA GLU A 146 -22.10 -23.11 13.69
C GLU A 146 -23.54 -23.52 13.33
#